data_AF-A0A1G8S3E3-F1
#
_entry.id   AF-A0A1G8S3E3-F1
#
_cell.length_a   1.000
_cell.length_b   1.000
_cell.length_c   1.000
_cell.angle_alpha   90.00
_cell.angle_beta   90.00
_cell.angle_gamma   90.00
#
_symmetry.space_group_name_H-M   'P 1'
#
loop_
_entity.id
_entity.type
_entity.pdbx_description
1 polymer ?
#
loop_
_entity_poly.entity_id
_entity_poly.type
_entity_poly.pdbx_seq_one_letter_code
_entity_poly.pdbx_strand_id
1 'polypeptide(L)'
;MFIGGMFGEERGIISPSTIETVALQSGDKSVGDTLSDTIDESLKELITYLPELIVAVVFLGVGYVIGTRLGPFVTRLVDRLGIDNTLQGTWVGKTIQEPRSDGGVNPSESSPNQAAPRQPPAPRYGPIANATGTAVKYYVILFAAFLAADRLGIPELSQWIEGFINYAPDFVAGAAVIIIGLVFADYAGRQTGNAELTERSEYGIWITSLVRGILSAIVLIIGLEMLGFEIEIVYIIAEGIASTIGVGLTFAIAVTLGVAGGLAAKDYYEENMA
;
A
#
# COMPACT_ATOMS: atom_id res chain seq x y z
N MET A 1 39.35 -44.32 -59.98
CA MET A 1 38.37 -45.41 -60.13
C MET A 1 37.00 -44.77 -59.99
N PHE A 2 36.19 -44.90 -61.04
CA PHE A 2 34.92 -44.23 -61.28
C PHE A 2 33.77 -44.81 -60.43
N ILE A 3 32.62 -44.11 -60.52
CA ILE A 3 31.22 -44.48 -60.22
C ILE A 3 30.76 -43.93 -58.86
N GLY A 4 29.75 -43.07 -58.73
CA GLY A 4 28.70 -42.66 -59.66
C GLY A 4 27.36 -42.72 -58.94
N GLY A 5 26.68 -41.57 -58.85
CA GLY A 5 25.22 -41.42 -58.73
C GLY A 5 24.51 -42.04 -57.53
N MET A 6 23.98 -41.18 -56.64
CA MET A 6 22.66 -41.43 -56.05
C MET A 6 22.06 -40.13 -55.52
N PHE A 7 21.46 -39.34 -56.42
CA PHE A 7 20.38 -38.42 -56.02
C PHE A 7 19.18 -39.31 -55.66
N GLY A 8 19.08 -39.65 -54.38
CA GLY A 8 17.93 -40.33 -53.81
C GLY A 8 16.76 -39.37 -53.76
N GLU A 9 15.92 -39.44 -54.78
CA GLU A 9 14.60 -38.85 -54.83
C GLU A 9 13.75 -39.52 -53.73
N GLU A 10 13.72 -38.93 -52.53
CA GLU A 10 12.72 -39.28 -51.52
C GLU A 10 11.35 -38.81 -52.02
N ARG A 11 10.77 -39.58 -52.95
CA ARG A 11 9.33 -39.57 -53.15
C ARG A 11 8.72 -40.23 -51.94
N GLY A 12 8.46 -39.42 -50.91
CA GLY A 12 7.59 -39.76 -49.80
C GLY A 12 6.28 -40.26 -50.38
N ILE A 13 6.11 -41.58 -50.36
CA ILE A 13 4.87 -42.26 -50.68
C ILE A 13 3.91 -41.84 -49.58
N ILE A 14 3.08 -40.84 -49.89
CA ILE A 14 1.88 -40.54 -49.11
C ILE A 14 1.00 -41.77 -49.27
N SER A 15 0.97 -42.62 -48.24
CA SER A 15 0.13 -43.82 -48.26
C SER A 15 -1.33 -43.37 -48.45
N PRO A 16 -2.10 -43.94 -49.39
CA PRO A 16 -3.46 -43.49 -49.68
C PRO A 16 -4.41 -43.56 -48.47
N SER A 17 -4.08 -44.36 -47.45
CA SER A 17 -4.83 -44.42 -46.20
C SER A 17 -4.72 -43.16 -45.34
N THR A 18 -3.64 -42.37 -45.46
CA THR A 18 -3.49 -41.11 -44.71
C THR A 18 -4.34 -39.99 -45.29
N ILE A 19 -4.65 -40.06 -46.59
CA ILE A 19 -5.53 -39.07 -47.24
C ILE A 19 -7.00 -39.35 -46.90
N GLU A 20 -7.39 -40.63 -46.74
CA GLU A 20 -8.73 -41.00 -46.28
C GLU A 20 -8.99 -40.57 -44.83
N THR A 21 -7.99 -40.60 -43.95
CA THR A 21 -8.15 -40.20 -42.54
C THR A 21 -8.35 -38.69 -42.34
N VAL A 22 -7.93 -37.84 -43.29
CA VAL A 22 -8.12 -36.38 -43.17
C VAL A 22 -9.47 -35.94 -43.74
N ALA A 23 -10.04 -36.67 -44.70
CA ALA A 23 -11.33 -36.33 -45.32
C ALA A 23 -12.56 -36.72 -44.50
N LEU A 24 -12.42 -37.63 -43.52
CA LEU A 24 -13.54 -38.15 -42.73
C LEU A 24 -13.74 -37.46 -41.38
N GLN A 25 -12.80 -36.61 -40.94
CA GLN A 25 -12.94 -35.88 -39.67
C GLN A 25 -13.72 -34.56 -39.81
N SER A 26 -13.97 -34.11 -41.04
CA SER A 26 -14.70 -32.86 -41.33
C SER A 26 -16.12 -33.05 -41.87
N GLY A 27 -16.60 -34.30 -42.00
CA GLY A 27 -17.82 -34.62 -42.75
C GLY A 27 -19.07 -34.97 -41.93
N ASP A 28 -18.99 -35.05 -40.60
CA ASP A 28 -20.05 -35.63 -39.76
C ASP A 28 -20.48 -34.70 -38.61
N LYS A 29 -20.50 -33.39 -38.84
CA LYS A 29 -21.32 -32.47 -38.06
C LYS A 29 -22.03 -31.54 -39.03
N SER A 30 -23.35 -31.71 -39.10
CA SER A 30 -24.19 -30.78 -39.86
C SER A 30 -23.99 -29.38 -39.30
N VAL A 31 -24.07 -28.34 -40.15
CA VAL A 31 -24.06 -26.93 -39.70
C VAL A 31 -25.12 -26.69 -38.61
N GLY A 32 -26.23 -27.44 -38.65
CA GLY A 32 -27.25 -27.42 -37.60
C GLY A 32 -26.77 -27.96 -36.25
N ASP A 33 -25.90 -28.98 -36.26
CA ASP A 33 -25.33 -29.54 -35.03
C ASP A 33 -24.28 -28.60 -34.45
N THR A 34 -23.39 -28.03 -35.28
CA THR A 34 -22.39 -27.06 -34.81
C THR A 34 -23.02 -25.80 -34.23
N LEU A 35 -24.14 -25.34 -34.81
CA LEU A 35 -24.89 -24.19 -34.31
C LEU A 35 -25.61 -24.53 -32.99
N SER A 36 -26.20 -25.72 -32.89
CA SER A 36 -26.85 -26.18 -31.67
C SER A 36 -25.84 -26.37 -30.54
N ASP A 37 -24.68 -26.98 -30.83
CA ASP A 37 -23.55 -27.15 -29.90
C ASP A 37 -23.08 -25.78 -29.37
N THR A 38 -22.91 -24.78 -30.25
CA THR A 38 -22.47 -23.43 -29.85
C THR A 38 -23.50 -22.72 -28.97
N ILE A 39 -24.80 -22.88 -29.27
CA ILE A 39 -25.89 -22.32 -28.46
C ILE A 39 -25.97 -23.01 -27.11
N ASP A 40 -25.91 -24.33 -27.06
CA ASP A 40 -25.93 -25.10 -25.82
C ASP A 40 -24.72 -24.79 -24.94
N GLU A 41 -23.54 -24.62 -25.54
CA GLU A 41 -22.32 -24.21 -24.83
C GLU A 41 -22.47 -22.79 -24.24
N SER A 42 -23.01 -21.84 -25.01
CA SER A 42 -23.31 -20.48 -24.53
C SER A 42 -24.37 -20.46 -23.41
N LEU A 43 -25.41 -21.28 -23.54
CA LEU A 43 -26.47 -21.41 -22.53
C LEU A 43 -25.95 -22.07 -21.25
N LYS A 44 -25.07 -23.06 -21.38
CA LYS A 44 -24.41 -23.71 -20.25
C LYS A 44 -23.46 -22.75 -19.54
N GLU A 45 -22.73 -21.91 -20.28
CA GLU A 45 -21.92 -20.84 -19.71
C GLU A 45 -22.81 -19.86 -18.92
N LEU A 46 -23.94 -19.43 -19.49
CA LEU A 46 -24.89 -18.53 -18.82
C LEU A 46 -25.47 -19.11 -17.51
N ILE A 47 -25.84 -20.39 -17.52
CA ILE A 47 -26.31 -21.10 -16.32
C ILE A 47 -25.19 -21.18 -15.26
N THR A 48 -23.94 -21.33 -15.70
CA THR A 48 -22.76 -21.39 -14.82
C THR A 48 -22.41 -20.02 -14.23
N TYR A 49 -22.65 -18.90 -14.95
CA TYR A 49 -22.44 -17.55 -14.44
C TYR A 49 -23.53 -17.05 -13.47
N LEU A 50 -24.76 -17.58 -13.54
CA LEU A 50 -25.87 -17.14 -12.68
C LEU A 50 -25.52 -17.16 -11.18
N PRO A 51 -24.96 -18.25 -10.64
CA PRO A 51 -24.54 -18.32 -9.23
C PRO A 51 -23.47 -17.28 -8.88
N GLU A 52 -22.45 -17.12 -9.73
CA GLU A 52 -21.37 -16.16 -9.50
C GLU A 52 -21.87 -14.71 -9.50
N LEU A 53 -22.85 -14.40 -10.35
CA LEU A 53 -23.48 -13.09 -10.38
C LEU A 53 -24.21 -12.77 -9.06
N ILE A 54 -24.84 -13.76 -8.42
CA ILE A 54 -25.45 -13.57 -7.10
C ILE A 54 -24.37 -13.23 -6.07
N VAL A 55 -23.25 -13.97 -6.08
CA VAL A 55 -22.15 -13.73 -5.15
C VAL A 55 -21.52 -12.36 -5.36
N ALA A 56 -21.32 -11.94 -6.61
CA ALA A 56 -20.84 -10.61 -6.97
C ALA A 56 -21.74 -9.49 -6.43
N VAL A 57 -23.06 -9.63 -6.58
CA VAL A 57 -24.05 -8.68 -6.03
C VAL A 57 -23.98 -8.63 -4.49
N VAL A 58 -23.82 -9.78 -3.84
CA VAL A 58 -23.66 -9.86 -2.38
C VAL A 58 -22.40 -9.11 -1.94
N PHE A 59 -21.26 -9.31 -2.61
CA PHE A 59 -20.03 -8.60 -2.30
C PHE A 59 -20.16 -7.08 -2.46
N LEU A 60 -20.80 -6.63 -3.55
CA LEU A 60 -21.09 -5.21 -3.76
C LEU A 60 -21.98 -4.64 -2.64
N GLY A 61 -23.01 -5.37 -2.23
CA GLY A 61 -23.89 -4.98 -1.13
C GLY A 61 -23.15 -4.87 0.20
N VAL A 62 -22.34 -5.86 0.55
CA VAL A 62 -21.53 -5.87 1.77
C VAL A 62 -20.53 -4.72 1.77
N GLY A 63 -19.81 -4.52 0.67
CA GLY A 63 -18.85 -3.43 0.52
C GLY A 63 -19.47 -2.05 0.65
N TYR A 64 -20.64 -1.84 0.05
CA TYR A 64 -21.41 -0.60 0.21
C TYR A 64 -21.75 -0.34 1.69
N VAL A 65 -22.21 -1.36 2.42
CA VAL A 65 -22.54 -1.23 3.85
C VAL A 65 -21.28 -0.92 4.67
N ILE A 66 -20.19 -1.67 4.46
CA ILE A 66 -18.94 -1.51 5.19
C ILE A 66 -18.30 -0.14 4.93
N GLY A 67 -18.23 0.30 3.67
CA GLY A 67 -17.66 1.59 3.30
C GLY A 67 -18.41 2.77 3.92
N THR A 68 -19.73 2.63 4.03
CA THR A 68 -20.58 3.64 4.69
C THR A 68 -20.37 3.68 6.20
N ARG A 69 -19.98 2.57 6.83
CA ARG A 69 -19.72 2.48 8.28
C ARG A 69 -18.30 2.84 8.67
N LEU A 70 -17.32 2.60 7.81
CA LEU A 70 -15.91 2.92 8.04
C LEU A 70 -15.59 4.41 7.92
N GLY A 71 -16.30 5.16 7.07
CA GLY A 71 -16.05 6.60 6.87
C GLY A 71 -15.99 7.39 8.20
N PRO A 72 -17.01 7.32 9.06
CA PRO A 72 -17.01 7.98 10.36
C PRO A 72 -15.94 7.47 11.34
N PHE A 73 -15.45 6.25 11.18
CA PHE A 73 -14.39 5.70 12.02
C PHE A 73 -13.03 6.28 11.63
N VAL A 74 -12.75 6.35 10.32
CA VAL A 74 -11.50 6.92 9.81
C VAL A 74 -11.44 8.42 10.03
N THR A 75 -12.54 9.17 9.87
CA THR A 75 -12.53 10.60 10.18
C THR A 75 -12.21 10.87 11.65
N ARG A 76 -12.77 10.10 12.58
CA ARG A 76 -12.42 10.21 14.02
C ARG A 76 -10.95 9.92 14.30
N LEU A 77 -10.34 9.06 13.50
CA LEU A 77 -8.95 8.70 13.64
C LEU A 77 -8.05 9.84 13.14
N VAL A 78 -8.40 10.44 12.00
CA VAL A 78 -7.75 11.63 11.44
C VAL A 78 -7.89 12.83 12.40
N ASP A 79 -9.08 13.05 12.94
CA ASP A 79 -9.33 14.12 13.91
C ASP A 79 -8.47 13.93 15.18
N ARG A 80 -8.25 12.68 15.63
CA ARG A 80 -7.37 12.36 16.77
C ARG A 80 -5.88 12.54 16.47
N LEU A 81 -5.47 12.45 15.20
CA LEU A 81 -4.09 12.70 14.79
C LEU A 81 -3.76 14.20 14.74
N GLY A 82 -4.75 15.09 14.91
CA GLY A 82 -4.52 16.53 15.02
C GLY A 82 -3.99 17.18 13.75
N ILE A 83 -4.19 16.54 12.59
CA ILE A 83 -3.77 17.04 11.27
C ILE A 83 -4.38 18.43 10.98
N ASP A 84 -5.52 18.73 11.61
CA ASP A 84 -6.21 20.02 11.57
C ASP A 84 -5.37 21.21 12.06
N ASN A 85 -4.37 20.96 12.93
CA ASN A 85 -3.51 22.02 13.47
C ASN A 85 -2.28 22.31 12.60
N THR A 86 -1.92 21.42 11.68
CA THR A 86 -0.73 21.58 10.82
C THR A 86 -1.02 22.46 9.60
N LEU A 87 -2.28 22.58 9.19
CA LEU A 87 -2.66 23.27 7.94
C LEU A 87 -3.25 24.67 8.14
N GLN A 88 -3.66 25.05 9.36
CA GLN A 88 -4.07 26.43 9.68
C GLN A 88 -2.92 27.44 9.49
N GLY A 89 -1.67 26.98 9.52
CA GLY A 89 -0.48 27.79 9.23
C GLY A 89 -0.17 27.99 7.74
N THR A 90 -0.83 27.26 6.83
CA THR A 90 -0.53 27.30 5.39
C THR A 90 -1.34 28.38 4.66
N TRP A 91 -0.76 28.95 3.60
CA TRP A 91 -1.35 30.04 2.80
C TRP A 91 -2.78 29.73 2.30
N VAL A 92 -3.08 28.46 2.04
CA VAL A 92 -4.39 27.98 1.53
C VAL A 92 -5.51 28.14 2.56
N GLY A 93 -5.22 28.11 3.87
CA GLY A 93 -6.25 28.31 4.90
C GLY A 93 -6.73 29.76 5.03
N LYS A 94 -5.88 30.73 4.63
CA LYS A 94 -6.15 32.16 4.74
C LYS A 94 -6.95 32.73 3.56
N THR A 95 -6.87 32.09 2.38
CA THR A 95 -7.58 32.55 1.18
C THR A 95 -9.00 32.03 1.06
N ILE A 96 -9.38 31.01 1.86
CA ILE A 96 -10.76 30.52 1.94
C ILE A 96 -11.60 31.35 2.94
N GLN A 97 -10.95 32.20 3.75
CA GLN A 97 -11.60 33.23 4.57
C GLN A 97 -11.75 34.52 3.76
N GLU A 98 -12.47 34.46 2.65
CA GLU A 98 -13.12 35.67 2.14
C GLU A 98 -14.45 35.77 2.90
N PRO A 99 -14.61 36.76 3.80
CA PRO A 99 -15.94 37.18 4.18
C PRO A 99 -16.61 37.58 2.88
N ARG A 100 -17.58 36.78 2.45
CA ARG A 100 -18.52 37.21 1.43
C ARG A 100 -19.13 38.50 1.96
N SER A 101 -18.63 39.62 1.45
CA SER A 101 -19.20 40.95 1.63
C SER A 101 -20.55 40.95 0.92
N ASP A 102 -21.54 40.28 1.51
CA ASP A 102 -22.93 40.46 1.12
C ASP A 102 -23.27 41.92 1.35
N GLY A 103 -23.83 42.51 0.30
CA GLY A 103 -23.88 43.94 0.08
C GLY A 103 -24.56 44.71 1.20
N GLY A 104 -24.03 45.91 1.44
CA GLY A 104 -24.75 47.08 1.94
C GLY A 104 -25.82 46.83 2.99
N VAL A 105 -25.45 46.28 4.14
CA VAL A 105 -26.32 46.34 5.32
C VAL A 105 -26.05 47.67 6.02
N ASN A 106 -27.01 48.60 5.93
CA ASN A 106 -26.98 49.88 6.64
C ASN A 106 -26.78 49.64 8.15
N PRO A 107 -25.75 50.20 8.81
CA PRO A 107 -25.50 49.98 10.24
C PRO A 107 -26.60 50.48 11.18
N SER A 108 -27.55 51.27 10.66
CA SER A 108 -28.56 52.00 11.42
C SER A 108 -29.82 51.20 11.79
N GLU A 109 -29.96 49.93 11.38
CA GLU A 109 -31.07 49.04 11.78
C GLU A 109 -30.67 47.97 12.81
N SER A 110 -29.52 48.13 13.46
CA SER A 110 -29.11 47.26 14.56
C SER A 110 -29.88 47.60 15.85
N SER A 111 -31.09 47.06 15.96
CA SER A 111 -31.92 47.12 17.16
C SER A 111 -31.09 46.65 18.39
N PRO A 112 -30.94 47.45 19.47
CA PRO A 112 -30.04 47.15 20.59
C PRO A 112 -30.37 45.88 21.39
N ASN A 113 -31.46 45.17 21.06
CA ASN A 113 -32.01 44.12 21.91
C ASN A 113 -32.43 42.84 21.18
N GLN A 114 -31.79 42.53 20.06
CA GLN A 114 -31.82 41.17 19.50
C GLN A 114 -30.46 40.53 19.70
N ALA A 115 -30.20 40.08 20.93
CA ALA A 115 -29.23 39.02 21.13
C ALA A 115 -29.77 37.78 20.40
N ALA A 116 -29.33 37.58 19.17
CA ALA A 116 -29.58 36.34 18.44
C ALA A 116 -29.30 35.17 19.39
N PRO A 117 -30.13 34.12 19.40
CA PRO A 117 -29.84 32.93 20.18
C PRO A 117 -28.39 32.56 19.94
N ARG A 118 -27.58 32.44 21.01
CA ARG A 118 -26.20 31.98 20.92
C ARG A 118 -26.25 30.53 20.42
N GLN A 119 -26.42 30.33 19.13
CA GLN A 119 -26.29 29.03 18.51
C GLN A 119 -24.82 28.68 18.67
N PRO A 120 -24.49 27.57 19.38
CA PRO A 120 -23.12 27.09 19.39
C PRO A 120 -22.70 26.93 17.93
N PRO A 121 -21.51 27.42 17.54
CA PRO A 121 -21.05 27.28 16.16
C PRO A 121 -21.11 25.79 15.80
N ALA A 122 -21.88 25.46 14.76
CA ALA A 122 -21.99 24.08 14.30
C ALA A 122 -20.59 23.51 14.05
N PRO A 123 -20.27 22.28 14.50
CA PRO A 123 -18.98 21.65 14.24
C PRO A 123 -18.75 21.62 12.73
N ARG A 124 -17.87 22.50 12.25
CA ARG A 124 -17.57 22.65 10.83
C ARG A 124 -16.43 21.70 10.52
N TYR A 125 -16.77 20.43 10.25
CA TYR A 125 -15.81 19.47 9.72
C TYR A 125 -15.13 20.11 8.51
N GLY A 126 -13.80 20.25 8.57
CA GLY A 126 -13.04 20.91 7.51
C GLY A 126 -13.28 20.23 6.16
N PRO A 127 -13.14 20.97 5.03
CA PRO A 127 -13.30 20.40 3.69
C PRO A 127 -12.48 19.12 3.46
N ILE A 128 -11.32 19.02 4.11
CA ILE A 128 -10.39 17.89 4.03
C ILE A 128 -10.94 16.67 4.77
N ALA A 129 -11.52 16.81 5.97
CA ALA A 129 -12.10 15.69 6.70
C ALA A 129 -13.24 15.02 5.90
N ASN A 130 -14.07 15.83 5.24
CA ASN A 130 -15.09 15.34 4.33
C ASN A 130 -14.49 14.70 3.06
N ALA A 131 -13.42 15.27 2.51
CA ALA A 131 -12.71 14.69 1.36
C ALA A 131 -12.07 13.33 1.70
N THR A 132 -11.42 13.20 2.86
CA THR A 132 -10.82 11.94 3.33
C THR A 132 -11.88 10.89 3.62
N GLY A 133 -12.96 11.23 4.33
CA GLY A 133 -14.07 10.29 4.57
C GLY A 133 -14.74 9.84 3.26
N THR A 134 -14.84 10.74 2.29
CA THR A 134 -15.35 10.44 0.95
C THR A 134 -14.40 9.53 0.18
N ALA A 135 -13.10 9.81 0.19
CA ALA A 135 -12.07 8.99 -0.46
C ALA A 135 -12.06 7.55 0.06
N VAL A 136 -12.11 7.38 1.39
CA VAL A 136 -12.20 6.06 2.04
C VAL A 136 -13.46 5.31 1.60
N LYS A 137 -14.62 5.99 1.57
CA LYS A 137 -15.87 5.38 1.09
C LYS A 137 -15.72 4.88 -0.35
N TYR A 138 -15.18 5.70 -1.25
CA TYR A 138 -14.96 5.30 -2.64
C TYR A 138 -13.96 4.16 -2.76
N TYR A 139 -12.88 4.17 -1.98
CA TYR A 139 -11.91 3.08 -1.94
C TYR A 139 -12.55 1.74 -1.54
N VAL A 140 -13.40 1.73 -0.51
CA VAL A 140 -14.09 0.51 -0.08
C VAL A 140 -15.12 0.03 -1.10
N ILE A 141 -15.85 0.94 -1.77
CA ILE A 141 -16.78 0.57 -2.85
C ILE A 141 -16.02 -0.01 -4.05
N LEU A 142 -14.89 0.61 -4.40
CA LEU A 142 -14.00 0.14 -5.47
C LEU A 142 -13.42 -1.23 -5.13
N PHE A 143 -12.97 -1.44 -3.88
CA PHE A 143 -12.54 -2.75 -3.36
C PHE A 143 -13.63 -3.81 -3.55
N ALA A 144 -14.87 -3.48 -3.19
CA ALA A 144 -15.99 -4.40 -3.31
C ALA A 144 -16.37 -4.69 -4.77
N ALA A 145 -16.28 -3.68 -5.64
CA ALA A 145 -16.48 -3.86 -7.08
C ALA A 145 -15.41 -4.78 -7.68
N PHE A 146 -14.15 -4.68 -7.22
CA PHE A 146 -13.10 -5.63 -7.61
C PHE A 146 -13.37 -7.04 -7.13
N LEU A 147 -13.77 -7.23 -5.87
CA LEU A 147 -14.18 -8.55 -5.36
C LEU A 147 -15.35 -9.14 -6.15
N ALA A 148 -16.30 -8.30 -6.57
CA ALA A 148 -17.39 -8.72 -7.42
C ALA A 148 -16.92 -9.11 -8.83
N ALA A 149 -15.96 -8.37 -9.40
CA ALA A 149 -15.38 -8.66 -10.72
C ALA A 149 -14.57 -9.96 -10.75
N ASP A 150 -13.88 -10.30 -9.66
CA ASP A 150 -13.19 -11.58 -9.50
C ASP A 150 -14.14 -12.78 -9.62
N ARG A 151 -15.30 -12.68 -8.96
CA ARG A 151 -16.34 -13.70 -9.02
C ARG A 151 -16.96 -13.85 -10.40
N LEU A 152 -17.04 -12.76 -11.15
CA LEU A 152 -17.44 -12.82 -12.56
C LEU A 152 -16.41 -13.52 -13.46
N GLY A 153 -15.27 -13.96 -12.91
CA GLY A 153 -14.31 -14.83 -13.59
C GLY A 153 -13.51 -14.12 -14.67
N ILE A 154 -13.31 -12.80 -14.56
CA ILE A 154 -12.51 -12.02 -15.52
C ILE A 154 -11.02 -12.29 -15.20
N PRO A 155 -10.32 -13.15 -15.97
CA PRO A 155 -9.03 -13.72 -15.55
C PRO A 155 -7.94 -12.66 -15.40
N GLU A 156 -7.98 -11.63 -16.24
CA GLU A 156 -7.04 -10.51 -16.18
C GLU A 156 -7.24 -9.69 -14.91
N LEU A 157 -8.48 -9.55 -14.43
CA LEU A 157 -8.76 -8.85 -13.18
C LEU A 157 -8.37 -9.72 -11.98
N SER A 158 -8.59 -11.03 -12.02
CA SER A 158 -8.27 -11.95 -10.91
C SER A 158 -6.81 -11.89 -10.47
N GLN A 159 -5.85 -11.73 -11.39
CA GLN A 159 -4.43 -11.59 -11.02
C GLN A 159 -4.15 -10.31 -10.22
N TRP A 160 -4.75 -9.19 -10.63
CA TRP A 160 -4.64 -7.91 -9.91
C TRP A 160 -5.41 -7.95 -8.58
N ILE A 161 -6.55 -8.65 -8.55
CA ILE A 161 -7.35 -8.85 -7.33
C ILE A 161 -6.59 -9.73 -6.32
N GLU A 162 -5.93 -10.79 -6.74
CA GLU A 162 -5.18 -11.65 -5.83
C GLU A 162 -4.07 -10.86 -5.13
N GLY A 163 -3.33 -10.03 -5.87
CA GLY A 163 -2.39 -9.07 -5.28
C GLY A 163 -3.06 -8.12 -4.29
N PHE A 164 -4.23 -7.60 -4.63
CA PHE A 164 -4.97 -6.64 -3.80
C PHE A 164 -5.59 -7.26 -2.53
N ILE A 165 -6.12 -8.48 -2.61
CA ILE A 165 -6.66 -9.23 -1.46
C ILE A 165 -5.53 -9.56 -0.49
N ASN A 166 -4.36 -9.94 -1.01
CA ASN A 166 -3.19 -10.21 -0.18
C ASN A 166 -2.61 -8.92 0.41
N TYR A 167 -2.68 -7.80 -0.33
CA TYR A 167 -2.22 -6.49 0.12
C TYR A 167 -3.11 -5.86 1.22
N ALA A 168 -4.42 -6.07 1.18
CA ALA A 168 -5.35 -5.37 2.07
C ALA A 168 -5.15 -5.66 3.58
N PRO A 169 -4.95 -6.91 4.04
CA PRO A 169 -4.61 -7.22 5.42
C PRO A 169 -3.33 -6.51 5.88
N ASP A 170 -2.28 -6.56 5.07
CA ASP A 170 -0.98 -5.94 5.35
C ASP A 170 -1.10 -4.42 5.44
N PHE A 171 -1.86 -3.82 4.52
CA PHE A 171 -2.19 -2.39 4.56
C PHE A 171 -2.88 -2.00 5.88
N VAL A 172 -3.87 -2.79 6.33
CA VAL A 172 -4.58 -2.52 7.59
C VAL A 172 -3.64 -2.73 8.79
N ALA A 173 -2.81 -3.77 8.77
CA ALA A 173 -1.83 -4.05 9.82
C ALA A 173 -0.81 -2.92 9.96
N GLY A 174 -0.22 -2.47 8.84
CA GLY A 174 0.73 -1.36 8.82
C GLY A 174 0.10 -0.05 9.30
N ALA A 175 -1.11 0.28 8.83
CA ALA A 175 -1.85 1.44 9.32
C ALA A 175 -2.11 1.36 10.83
N ALA A 176 -2.57 0.21 11.34
CA ALA A 176 -2.82 -0.01 12.76
C ALA A 176 -1.54 0.16 13.59
N VAL A 177 -0.41 -0.37 13.13
CA VAL A 177 0.89 -0.21 13.80
C VAL A 177 1.32 1.25 13.84
N ILE A 178 1.16 2.01 12.76
CA ILE A 178 1.46 3.45 12.75
C ILE A 178 0.60 4.17 13.80
N ILE A 179 -0.71 3.93 13.79
CA ILE A 179 -1.64 4.59 14.72
C ILE A 179 -1.26 4.30 16.18
N ILE A 180 -1.11 3.02 16.52
CA ILE A 180 -0.82 2.59 17.90
C ILE A 180 0.59 3.05 18.30
N GLY A 181 1.56 2.90 17.41
CA GLY A 181 2.95 3.26 17.65
C GLY A 181 3.14 4.76 17.85
N LEU A 182 2.45 5.62 17.08
CA LEU A 182 2.53 7.08 17.27
C LEU A 182 1.97 7.50 18.63
N VAL A 183 0.87 6.87 19.07
CA VAL A 183 0.34 7.09 20.43
C VAL A 183 1.36 6.69 21.50
N PHE A 184 2.07 5.57 21.29
CA PHE A 184 3.10 5.10 22.19
C PHE A 184 4.33 6.01 22.20
N ALA A 185 4.77 6.51 21.04
CA ALA A 185 5.86 7.47 20.92
C ALA A 185 5.55 8.78 21.66
N ASP A 186 4.31 9.26 21.54
CA ASP A 186 3.83 10.44 22.26
C ASP A 186 3.76 10.23 23.78
N TYR A 187 3.39 9.03 24.20
CA TYR A 187 3.40 8.66 25.62
C TYR A 187 4.83 8.61 26.18
N ALA A 188 5.76 7.96 25.49
CA ALA A 188 7.16 7.85 25.89
C ALA A 188 7.88 9.20 25.94
N GLY A 189 7.61 10.08 24.97
CA GLY A 189 8.12 11.45 24.97
C GLY A 189 7.65 12.21 26.22
N ARG A 190 6.36 12.18 26.53
CA ARG A 190 5.81 12.84 27.72
C ARG A 190 6.38 12.30 29.02
N GLN A 191 6.59 10.99 29.12
CA GLN A 191 7.17 10.38 30.32
C GLN A 191 8.60 10.86 30.58
N THR A 192 9.39 11.03 29.51
CA THR A 192 10.77 11.53 29.59
C THR A 192 10.80 13.02 29.95
N GLY A 193 9.86 13.80 29.42
CA GLY A 193 9.74 15.23 29.68
C GLY A 193 9.40 15.59 31.13
N ASN A 194 8.70 14.69 31.84
CA ASN A 194 8.28 14.89 33.22
C ASN A 194 9.30 14.41 34.26
N ALA A 195 10.43 13.83 33.84
CA ALA A 195 11.47 13.42 34.77
C ALA A 195 12.14 14.66 35.41
N GLU A 196 12.29 14.67 36.73
CA GLU A 196 12.86 15.79 37.53
C GLU A 196 14.28 16.20 37.06
N LEU A 197 14.99 15.30 36.37
CA LEU A 197 16.30 15.51 35.76
C LEU A 197 16.27 16.43 34.51
N THR A 198 15.09 16.59 33.90
CA THR A 198 14.82 17.39 32.71
C THR A 198 14.49 18.85 33.07
N GLU A 199 14.12 19.11 34.34
CA GLU A 199 13.62 20.40 34.83
C GLU A 199 14.73 21.44 35.10
N ARG A 200 15.98 20.99 35.28
CA ARG A 200 17.11 21.84 35.68
C ARG A 200 18.10 22.19 34.57
N SER A 201 17.87 21.72 33.36
CA SER A 201 18.85 21.74 32.28
C SER A 201 18.21 22.21 30.98
N GLU A 202 18.84 23.15 30.27
CA GLU A 202 18.49 23.53 28.88
C GLU A 202 18.38 22.29 27.97
N TYR A 203 18.98 21.18 28.39
CA TYR A 203 18.99 19.95 27.64
C TYR A 203 17.65 19.17 27.67
N GLY A 204 16.71 19.52 28.54
CA GLY A 204 15.45 18.82 28.65
C GLY A 204 14.55 18.93 27.41
N ILE A 205 14.58 20.09 26.74
CA ILE A 205 13.72 20.38 25.58
C ILE A 205 14.08 19.49 24.37
N TRP A 206 15.37 19.26 24.10
CA TRP A 206 15.79 18.45 22.96
C TRP A 206 15.72 16.95 23.25
N ILE A 207 16.00 16.49 24.48
CA ILE A 207 15.89 15.06 24.84
C ILE A 207 14.46 14.56 24.64
N THR A 208 13.48 15.32 25.13
CA THR A 208 12.05 14.98 25.01
C THR A 208 11.62 14.91 23.53
N SER A 209 12.11 15.86 22.73
CA SER A 209 11.86 15.91 21.29
C SER A 209 12.54 14.77 20.54
N LEU A 210 13.74 14.38 20.96
CA LEU A 210 14.52 13.30 20.35
C LEU A 210 13.88 11.93 20.59
N VAL A 211 13.45 11.64 21.83
CA VAL A 211 12.76 10.39 22.16
C VAL A 211 11.48 10.24 21.34
N ARG A 212 10.65 11.29 21.29
CA ARG A 212 9.43 11.30 20.48
C ARG A 212 9.76 11.15 19.00
N GLY A 213 10.74 11.87 18.49
CA GLY A 213 11.15 11.82 17.09
C GLY A 213 11.68 10.45 16.66
N ILE A 214 12.58 9.86 17.44
CA ILE A 214 13.18 8.54 17.15
C ILE A 214 12.12 7.45 17.21
N LEU A 215 11.30 7.41 18.27
CA LEU A 215 10.23 6.41 18.37
C LEU A 215 9.21 6.55 17.24
N SER A 216 8.80 7.78 16.92
CA SER A 216 7.92 8.03 15.77
C SER A 216 8.57 7.60 14.46
N ALA A 217 9.87 7.82 14.26
CA ALA A 217 10.57 7.37 13.05
C ALA A 217 10.60 5.85 12.94
N ILE A 218 10.89 5.13 14.03
CA ILE A 218 10.88 3.66 14.06
C ILE A 218 9.48 3.13 13.74
N VAL A 219 8.45 3.69 14.36
CA VAL A 219 7.04 3.32 14.11
C VAL A 219 6.68 3.55 12.64
N LEU A 220 7.12 4.68 12.08
CA LEU A 220 6.85 5.02 10.68
C LEU A 220 7.54 4.03 9.75
N ILE A 221 8.79 3.64 10.02
CA ILE A 221 9.53 2.64 9.24
C ILE A 221 8.82 1.28 9.30
N ILE A 222 8.54 0.76 10.50
CA ILE A 222 7.89 -0.57 10.68
C ILE A 222 6.50 -0.57 10.06
N GLY A 223 5.74 0.50 10.27
CA GLY A 223 4.42 0.65 9.68
C GLY A 223 4.46 0.70 8.16
N LEU A 224 5.42 1.43 7.59
CA LEU A 224 5.60 1.54 6.15
C LEU A 224 6.06 0.22 5.51
N GLU A 225 6.91 -0.54 6.20
CA GLU A 225 7.32 -1.90 5.80
C GLU A 225 6.11 -2.83 5.73
N MET A 226 5.22 -2.79 6.73
CA MET A 226 3.98 -3.58 6.73
C MET A 226 2.96 -3.12 5.67
N LEU A 227 2.96 -1.84 5.29
CA LEU A 227 2.09 -1.34 4.21
C LEU A 227 2.49 -1.87 2.81
N GLY A 228 3.48 -2.76 2.72
CA GLY A 228 3.92 -3.36 1.45
C GLY A 228 4.61 -2.37 0.53
N PHE A 229 5.06 -1.22 1.04
CA PHE A 229 6.03 -0.43 0.30
C PHE A 229 7.32 -1.25 0.27
N GLU A 230 7.70 -1.72 -0.91
CA GLU A 230 9.00 -2.33 -1.17
C GLU A 230 10.09 -1.28 -0.89
N ILE A 231 10.43 -1.10 0.39
CA ILE A 231 11.64 -0.41 0.81
C ILE A 231 12.88 -1.16 0.33
N GLU A 232 12.72 -2.36 -0.24
CA GLU A 232 13.74 -3.13 -0.95
C GLU A 232 14.48 -2.29 -1.99
N ILE A 233 13.81 -1.41 -2.74
CA ILE A 233 14.51 -0.50 -3.68
C ILE A 233 15.48 0.42 -2.91
N VAL A 234 15.04 0.97 -1.79
CA VAL A 234 15.87 1.84 -0.93
C VAL A 234 16.95 1.01 -0.25
N TYR A 235 16.68 -0.23 0.14
CA TYR A 235 17.60 -1.15 0.80
C TYR A 235 18.69 -1.63 -0.17
N ILE A 236 18.36 -1.96 -1.42
CA ILE A 236 19.34 -2.31 -2.45
C ILE A 236 20.31 -1.14 -2.68
N ILE A 237 19.80 0.09 -2.75
CA ILE A 237 20.64 1.30 -2.92
C ILE A 237 21.44 1.57 -1.65
N ALA A 238 20.80 1.52 -0.48
CA ALA A 238 21.43 1.80 0.81
C ALA A 238 22.49 0.75 1.17
N GLU A 239 22.22 -0.53 0.94
CA GLU A 239 23.15 -1.64 1.13
C GLU A 239 24.27 -1.60 0.08
N GLY A 240 23.99 -1.21 -1.16
CA GLY A 240 25.04 -0.94 -2.15
C GLY A 240 26.05 0.10 -1.65
N ILE A 241 25.58 1.15 -0.98
CA ILE A 241 26.46 2.19 -0.40
C ILE A 241 27.07 1.73 0.94
N ALA A 242 26.26 1.14 1.82
CA ALA A 242 26.63 0.77 3.19
C ALA A 242 27.55 -0.45 3.24
N SER A 243 27.40 -1.42 2.34
CA SER A 243 28.34 -2.54 2.20
C SER A 243 29.72 -2.06 1.78
N THR A 244 29.78 -1.10 0.86
CA THR A 244 31.05 -0.54 0.38
C THR A 244 31.80 0.18 1.52
N ILE A 245 31.10 0.95 2.35
CA ILE A 245 31.69 1.65 3.50
C ILE A 245 31.96 0.69 4.66
N GLY A 246 31.02 -0.23 4.94
CA GLY A 246 31.05 -1.15 6.07
C GLY A 246 32.12 -2.23 5.94
N VAL A 247 32.31 -2.79 4.75
CA VAL A 247 33.41 -3.73 4.48
C VAL A 247 34.75 -3.02 4.57
N GLY A 248 34.85 -1.78 4.07
CA GLY A 248 36.07 -0.98 4.16
C GLY A 248 36.49 -0.68 5.61
N LEU A 249 35.57 -0.24 6.46
CA LEU A 249 35.83 0.02 7.88
C LEU A 249 36.15 -1.27 8.66
N THR A 250 35.40 -2.33 8.41
CA THR A 250 35.63 -3.62 9.08
C THR A 250 36.99 -4.20 8.69
N PHE A 251 37.35 -4.15 7.40
CA PHE A 251 38.66 -4.58 6.92
C PHE A 251 39.79 -3.72 7.50
N ALA A 252 39.63 -2.40 7.56
CA ALA A 252 40.61 -1.50 8.15
C ALA A 252 40.87 -1.84 9.63
N ILE A 253 39.80 -2.01 10.42
CA ILE A 253 39.91 -2.39 11.84
C ILE A 253 40.55 -3.78 12.00
N ALA A 254 40.16 -4.75 11.18
CA ALA A 254 40.71 -6.10 11.22
C ALA A 254 42.22 -6.12 10.90
N VAL A 255 42.65 -5.36 9.88
CA VAL A 255 44.07 -5.25 9.52
C VAL A 255 44.86 -4.53 10.61
N THR A 256 44.35 -3.42 11.15
CA THR A 256 45.04 -2.69 12.22
C THR A 256 45.21 -3.54 13.48
N LEU A 257 44.16 -4.24 13.91
CA LEU A 257 44.22 -5.12 15.08
C LEU A 257 45.09 -6.36 14.84
N GLY A 258 45.05 -6.94 13.63
CA GLY A 258 45.87 -8.11 13.27
C GLY A 258 47.36 -7.79 13.26
N VAL A 259 47.76 -6.64 12.69
CA VAL A 259 49.16 -6.22 12.67
C VAL A 259 49.65 -5.86 14.07
N ALA A 260 48.86 -5.07 14.83
CA ALA A 260 49.25 -4.67 16.18
C ALA A 260 49.36 -5.86 17.14
N GLY A 261 48.39 -6.79 17.09
CA GLY A 261 48.41 -7.99 17.90
C GLY A 261 49.54 -8.95 17.52
N GLY A 262 49.85 -9.09 16.23
CA GLY A 262 50.95 -9.93 15.75
C GLY A 262 52.33 -9.42 16.19
N LEU A 263 52.54 -8.10 16.17
CA LEU A 263 53.78 -7.50 16.67
C LEU A 263 53.92 -7.64 18.19
N ALA A 264 52.85 -7.36 18.93
CA ALA A 264 52.85 -7.53 20.39
C ALA A 264 53.09 -8.98 20.83
N ALA A 265 52.52 -9.96 20.10
CA ALA A 265 52.76 -11.37 20.36
C ALA A 265 54.22 -11.75 20.11
N LYS A 266 54.82 -11.23 19.03
CA LYS A 266 56.23 -11.46 18.71
C LYS A 266 57.15 -10.95 19.82
N ASP A 267 56.93 -9.72 20.29
CA ASP A 267 57.75 -9.09 21.32
C ASP A 267 57.69 -9.90 22.64
N TYR A 268 56.52 -10.44 22.98
CA TYR A 268 56.33 -11.29 24.17
C TYR A 268 57.15 -12.59 24.11
N TYR A 269 57.30 -13.20 22.92
CA TYR A 269 58.10 -14.43 22.76
C TYR A 269 59.60 -14.16 22.78
N GLU A 270 60.05 -13.00 22.28
CA GLU A 270 61.47 -12.64 22.30
C GLU A 270 61.95 -12.26 23.71
N GLU A 271 61.09 -11.64 24.53
CA GLU A 271 61.40 -11.29 25.92
C GLU A 271 61.44 -12.51 26.85
N ASN A 272 60.59 -13.52 26.61
CA ASN A 272 60.52 -14.72 27.44
C ASN A 272 61.49 -15.85 27.04
N MET A 273 62.21 -15.73 25.91
CA MET A 273 63.15 -16.75 25.42
C MET A 273 64.63 -16.31 25.42
N ALA A 274 64.96 -15.13 25.95
CA ALA A 274 66.33 -14.66 26.22
C ALA A 274 66.74 -14.93 27.67
#